data_AF-A0AAJ2VFD7-F1
#
_entry.id   AF-A0AAJ2VFD7-F1
#
_cell.length_a   1.000
_cell.length_b   1.000
_cell.length_c   1.000
_cell.angle_alpha   90.00
_cell.angle_beta   90.00
_cell.angle_gamma   90.00
#
_symmetry.space_group_name_H-M   'P 1'
#
loop_
_entity.id
_entity.type
_entity.pdbx_description
1 polymer ?
#
loop_
_entity_poly.entity_id
_entity_poly.type
_entity_poly.pdbx_seq_one_letter_code
_entity_poly.pdbx_strand_id
1 'polypeptide(L)'
;MKKFIYAILFFFLTCNTSIFAQEIDELSKYDTLDEVSKISENSEIQTLLKNLLKEDYNAFISNFDFYGEPHKLTDHGLFVEGWLKDLYLYNASAFVIYPDGRLYTAWVTPRNETIQYRTNVASSEAIQNNIKNWASRFEDMSFVKKIEIKPPPSNTFHILKQISTW
;
A
#
# COMPACT_ATOMS: atom_id res chain seq x y z
N MET A 1 -7.28 -55.01 3.88
CA MET A 1 -6.98 -53.82 3.05
C MET A 1 -7.14 -52.54 3.90
N LYS A 2 -6.23 -52.28 4.84
CA LYS A 2 -6.30 -51.10 5.76
C LYS A 2 -5.03 -50.25 5.75
N LYS A 3 -3.98 -50.68 5.02
CA LYS A 3 -2.69 -50.01 4.95
C LYS A 3 -2.54 -49.04 3.77
N PHE A 4 -3.50 -49.03 2.83
CA PHE A 4 -3.49 -48.13 1.68
C PHE A 4 -4.26 -46.82 1.89
N ILE A 5 -5.02 -46.68 2.99
CA ILE A 5 -5.82 -45.48 3.26
C ILE A 5 -4.95 -44.36 3.86
N TYR A 6 -3.88 -44.70 4.58
CA TYR A 6 -2.99 -43.70 5.19
C TYR A 6 -2.01 -43.04 4.20
N ALA A 7 -1.84 -43.60 2.99
CA ALA A 7 -0.95 -43.03 1.98
C ALA A 7 -1.58 -41.84 1.23
N ILE A 8 -2.91 -41.74 1.19
CA ILE A 8 -3.62 -40.65 0.48
C ILE A 8 -3.80 -39.43 1.38
N LEU A 9 -3.82 -39.61 2.71
CA LEU A 9 -4.00 -38.50 3.65
C LEU A 9 -2.74 -37.66 3.88
N PHE A 10 -1.55 -38.14 3.49
CA PHE A 10 -0.28 -37.43 3.67
C PHE A 10 0.12 -36.59 2.44
N PHE A 11 -0.55 -36.76 1.29
CA PHE A 11 -0.22 -36.03 0.06
C PHE A 11 -0.89 -34.65 -0.04
N PHE A 12 -1.87 -34.36 0.82
CA PHE A 12 -2.56 -33.06 0.84
C PHE A 12 -1.93 -32.01 1.75
N LEU A 13 -0.85 -32.34 2.49
CA LEU A 13 -0.27 -31.45 3.49
C LEU A 13 0.90 -30.59 3.00
N THR A 14 1.26 -30.63 1.72
CA THR A 14 2.44 -29.89 1.20
C THR A 14 2.12 -28.85 0.13
N CYS A 15 0.86 -28.61 -0.21
CA CYS A 15 0.50 -27.46 -1.04
C CYS A 15 0.36 -26.22 -0.15
N ASN A 16 1.45 -25.79 0.47
CA ASN A 16 1.60 -24.40 0.85
C ASN A 16 1.68 -23.63 -0.46
N THR A 17 0.54 -23.22 -1.00
CA THR A 17 0.53 -22.18 -2.02
C THR A 17 1.03 -20.94 -1.32
N SER A 18 2.33 -20.66 -1.46
CA SER A 18 2.86 -19.32 -1.30
C SER A 18 1.95 -18.43 -2.13
N ILE A 19 1.15 -17.60 -1.46
CA ILE A 19 0.43 -16.52 -2.12
C ILE A 19 1.56 -15.70 -2.74
N PHE A 20 1.71 -15.78 -4.06
CA PHE A 20 2.67 -14.94 -4.77
C PHE A 20 2.33 -13.50 -4.39
N ALA A 21 3.20 -12.87 -3.60
CA ALA A 21 3.29 -11.43 -3.63
C ALA A 21 3.63 -11.11 -5.09
N GLN A 22 2.73 -10.43 -5.80
CA GLN A 22 3.07 -9.87 -7.10
C GLN A 22 4.19 -8.87 -6.81
N GLU A 23 5.41 -9.25 -7.19
CA GLU A 23 6.54 -8.36 -7.18
C GLU A 23 6.23 -7.25 -8.20
N ILE A 24 6.19 -6.01 -7.76
CA ILE A 24 5.96 -4.87 -8.65
C ILE A 24 7.21 -4.73 -9.49
N ASP A 25 7.10 -5.15 -10.75
CA ASP A 25 8.22 -5.21 -11.66
C ASP A 25 8.77 -3.80 -11.95
N GLU A 26 10.06 -3.63 -11.70
CA GLU A 26 10.89 -2.46 -12.01
C GLU A 26 10.32 -1.07 -11.59
N LEU A 27 10.08 -0.87 -10.29
CA LEU A 27 9.78 0.47 -9.71
C LEU A 27 10.78 1.57 -10.11
N SER A 28 12.01 1.20 -10.46
CA SER A 28 13.03 2.14 -10.96
C SER A 28 12.64 2.86 -12.24
N LYS A 29 11.66 2.37 -13.02
CA LYS A 29 11.14 3.04 -14.22
C LYS A 29 10.32 4.30 -13.95
N TYR A 30 10.12 4.64 -12.68
CA TYR A 30 9.35 5.80 -12.27
C TYR A 30 10.19 6.77 -11.45
N ASP A 31 11.53 6.68 -11.53
CA ASP A 31 12.44 7.52 -10.72
C ASP A 31 12.78 8.87 -11.37
N THR A 32 12.12 9.21 -12.48
CA THR A 32 12.25 10.50 -13.18
C THR A 32 10.94 11.29 -13.21
N LEU A 33 11.04 12.63 -13.25
CA LEU A 33 9.87 13.52 -13.33
C LEU A 33 8.95 13.20 -14.52
N ASP A 34 9.55 12.88 -15.67
CA ASP A 34 8.80 12.54 -16.90
C ASP A 34 8.03 11.22 -16.75
N GLU A 35 8.49 10.30 -15.90
CA GLU A 35 7.92 8.97 -15.73
C GLU A 35 6.99 8.84 -14.52
N VAL A 36 7.08 9.71 -13.51
CA VAL A 36 6.11 9.71 -12.40
C VAL A 36 4.68 9.95 -12.86
N SER A 37 4.50 10.77 -13.89
CA SER A 37 3.18 10.93 -14.51
C SER A 37 2.57 9.58 -14.94
N LYS A 38 3.41 8.61 -15.31
CA LYS A 38 3.03 7.25 -15.71
C LYS A 38 2.77 6.31 -14.54
N ILE A 39 3.02 6.69 -13.29
CA ILE A 39 2.52 5.92 -12.13
C ILE A 39 1.00 5.87 -12.16
N SER A 40 0.38 6.96 -12.61
CA SER A 40 -1.05 7.01 -12.86
C SER A 40 -1.48 6.08 -13.99
N GLU A 41 -0.56 5.47 -14.75
CA GLU A 41 -0.83 4.51 -15.82
C GLU A 41 -0.51 3.07 -15.40
N ASN A 42 0.26 2.86 -14.32
CA ASN A 42 0.55 1.53 -13.79
C ASN A 42 -0.68 0.94 -13.07
N SER A 43 -1.26 -0.09 -13.66
CA SER A 43 -2.49 -0.72 -13.17
C SER A 43 -2.32 -1.36 -11.79
N GLU A 44 -1.16 -1.94 -11.48
CA GLU A 44 -0.89 -2.59 -10.19
C GLU A 44 -0.80 -1.56 -9.06
N ILE A 45 -0.04 -0.48 -9.26
CA ILE A 45 0.09 0.61 -8.30
C ILE A 45 -1.28 1.28 -8.08
N GLN A 46 -2.03 1.55 -9.15
CA GLN A 46 -3.39 2.06 -9.04
C GLN A 46 -4.30 1.13 -8.24
N THR A 47 -4.25 -0.18 -8.49
CA THR A 47 -5.07 -1.16 -7.76
C THR A 47 -4.71 -1.18 -6.28
N LEU A 48 -3.42 -1.15 -5.93
CA LEU A 48 -2.97 -1.09 -4.54
C LEU A 48 -3.47 0.19 -3.85
N LEU A 49 -3.31 1.35 -4.50
CA LEU A 49 -3.79 2.64 -3.98
C LEU A 49 -5.31 2.66 -3.81
N LYS A 50 -6.08 2.22 -4.82
CA LYS A 50 -7.56 2.17 -4.76
C LYS A 50 -8.04 1.26 -3.63
N ASN A 51 -7.42 0.09 -3.48
CA ASN A 51 -7.77 -0.86 -2.42
C ASN A 51 -7.45 -0.31 -1.02
N LEU A 52 -6.30 0.36 -0.87
CA LEU A 52 -5.86 0.92 0.40
C LEU A 52 -6.69 2.13 0.82
N LEU A 53 -6.97 3.04 -0.13
CA LEU A 53 -7.56 4.35 0.14
C LEU A 53 -9.08 4.37 0.02
N LYS A 54 -9.68 3.46 -0.75
CA LYS A 54 -11.14 3.36 -0.94
C LYS A 54 -11.76 4.71 -1.32
N GLU A 55 -12.68 5.24 -0.53
CA GLU A 55 -13.31 6.54 -0.75
C GLU A 55 -12.33 7.72 -0.80
N ASP A 56 -11.18 7.61 -0.12
CA ASP A 56 -10.16 8.67 -0.05
C ASP A 56 -9.28 8.71 -1.32
N TYR A 57 -9.37 7.71 -2.21
CA TYR A 57 -8.49 7.56 -3.37
C TYR A 57 -8.48 8.81 -4.27
N ASN A 58 -9.64 9.37 -4.60
CA ASN A 58 -9.74 10.51 -5.52
C ASN A 58 -9.14 11.79 -4.93
N ALA A 59 -9.33 12.01 -3.62
CA ALA A 59 -8.74 13.16 -2.92
C ALA A 59 -7.21 13.02 -2.85
N PHE A 60 -6.72 11.79 -2.68
CA PHE A 60 -5.30 11.50 -2.66
C PHE A 60 -4.64 11.67 -4.03
N ILE A 61 -5.17 11.02 -5.08
CA ILE A 61 -4.49 10.89 -6.38
C ILE A 61 -4.51 12.20 -7.18
N SER A 62 -5.52 13.05 -7.00
CA SER A 62 -5.63 14.32 -7.74
C SER A 62 -4.50 15.31 -7.41
N ASN A 63 -3.83 15.16 -6.26
CA ASN A 63 -2.66 15.97 -5.94
C ASN A 63 -1.46 15.68 -6.86
N PHE A 64 -1.45 14.57 -7.60
CA PHE A 64 -0.40 14.24 -8.57
C PHE A 64 -0.70 14.77 -9.99
N ASP A 65 -1.85 15.42 -10.21
CA ASP A 65 -2.27 15.87 -11.54
C ASP A 65 -1.40 17.00 -12.12
N PHE A 66 -0.69 17.75 -11.26
CA PHE A 66 0.15 18.89 -11.68
C PHE A 66 1.64 18.65 -11.39
N TYR A 67 1.97 18.34 -10.14
CA TYR A 67 3.33 17.96 -9.74
C TYR A 67 3.32 16.56 -9.13
N GLY A 68 4.29 15.76 -9.56
CA GLY A 68 4.63 14.48 -8.97
C GLY A 68 6.14 14.33 -9.01
N GLU A 69 6.79 14.29 -7.85
CA GLU A 69 8.24 14.21 -7.73
C GLU A 69 8.64 12.84 -7.17
N PRO A 70 9.33 12.00 -7.95
CA PRO A 70 9.86 10.73 -7.47
C PRO A 70 11.18 10.90 -6.76
N HIS A 71 11.38 10.03 -5.78
CA HIS A 71 12.65 9.84 -5.09
C HIS A 71 12.88 8.34 -4.91
N LYS A 72 13.96 7.85 -5.52
CA LYS A 72 14.39 6.47 -5.33
C LYS A 72 14.93 6.25 -3.93
N LEU A 73 14.48 5.19 -3.27
CA LEU A 73 14.97 4.79 -1.96
C LEU A 73 16.08 3.73 -2.10
N THR A 74 16.98 3.68 -1.12
CA THR A 74 18.13 2.78 -1.11
C THR A 74 17.76 1.30 -1.01
N ASP A 75 16.55 1.01 -0.55
CA ASP A 75 15.97 -0.32 -0.33
C ASP A 75 15.00 -0.72 -1.47
N HIS A 76 15.23 -0.18 -2.67
CA HIS A 76 14.43 -0.39 -3.88
C HIS A 76 12.99 0.14 -3.80
N GLY A 77 12.63 0.82 -2.72
CA GLY A 77 11.37 1.55 -2.63
C GLY A 77 11.35 2.77 -3.54
N LEU A 78 10.14 3.23 -3.84
CA LEU A 78 9.88 4.47 -4.52
C LEU A 78 9.06 5.37 -3.59
N PHE A 79 9.60 6.54 -3.27
CA PHE A 79 8.85 7.62 -2.63
C PHE A 79 8.39 8.59 -3.72
N VAL A 80 7.12 8.99 -3.68
CA VAL A 80 6.60 10.02 -4.57
C VAL A 80 5.75 10.96 -3.77
N GLU A 81 5.94 12.25 -4.01
CA GLU A 81 5.07 13.30 -3.47
C GLU A 81 4.44 14.09 -4.61
N GLY A 82 3.24 14.61 -4.36
CA GLY A 82 2.50 15.39 -5.34
C GLY A 82 1.69 16.50 -4.68
N TRP A 83 1.56 17.61 -5.40
CA TRP A 83 0.76 18.76 -4.99
C TRP A 83 0.19 19.49 -6.20
N LEU A 84 -0.92 20.18 -5.98
CA LEU A 84 -1.47 21.11 -6.95
C LEU A 84 -0.67 22.43 -6.95
N LYS A 85 -0.73 23.16 -8.06
CA LYS A 85 -0.07 24.46 -8.21
C LYS A 85 -0.38 25.39 -7.03
N ASP A 86 0.67 25.98 -6.46
CA ASP A 86 0.62 26.91 -5.33
C ASP A 86 0.06 26.33 -4.00
N LEU A 87 -0.18 25.02 -3.92
CA LEU A 87 -0.78 24.34 -2.75
C LEU A 87 0.16 23.37 -2.03
N TYR A 88 1.48 23.48 -2.25
CA TYR A 88 2.49 22.57 -1.69
C TYR A 88 2.37 22.31 -0.17
N LEU A 89 2.00 23.34 0.60
CA LEU A 89 1.85 23.31 2.05
C LEU A 89 0.40 23.11 2.55
N TYR A 90 -0.58 23.01 1.65
CA TYR A 90 -2.01 23.03 2.01
C TYR A 90 -2.82 21.86 1.44
N ASN A 91 -2.40 21.33 0.29
CA ASN A 91 -3.03 20.19 -0.35
C ASN A 91 -1.98 19.39 -1.11
N ALA A 92 -1.55 18.30 -0.48
CA ALA A 92 -0.48 17.47 -0.98
C ALA A 92 -0.66 16.02 -0.54
N SER A 93 -0.15 15.13 -1.37
CA SER A 93 -0.16 13.70 -1.15
C SER A 93 1.24 13.15 -1.27
N ALA A 94 1.50 12.03 -0.60
CA ALA A 94 2.71 11.28 -0.79
C ALA A 94 2.47 9.79 -0.56
N PHE A 95 3.26 8.95 -1.23
CA PHE A 95 3.31 7.53 -0.93
C PHE A 95 4.73 6.98 -1.01
N VAL A 96 4.94 5.87 -0.30
CA VAL A 96 6.08 4.99 -0.46
C VAL A 96 5.58 3.62 -0.83
N ILE A 97 6.10 3.08 -1.92
CA ILE A 97 5.80 1.73 -2.39
C ILE A 97 7.08 0.92 -2.54
N TYR A 98 7.00 -0.33 -2.15
CA TYR A 98 8.09 -1.31 -2.25
C TYR A 98 7.78 -2.39 -3.28
N PRO A 99 8.80 -3.06 -3.85
CA PRO A 99 8.57 -4.15 -4.81
C PRO A 99 7.70 -5.28 -4.27
N ASP A 100 7.74 -5.53 -2.94
CA ASP A 100 6.92 -6.53 -2.26
C ASP A 100 5.46 -6.10 -2.03
N GLY A 101 5.07 -4.93 -2.52
CA GLY A 101 3.72 -4.39 -2.40
C GLY A 101 3.42 -3.72 -1.06
N ARG A 102 4.40 -3.56 -0.16
CA ARG A 102 4.23 -2.70 1.01
C ARG A 102 3.99 -1.27 0.54
N LEU A 103 2.92 -0.68 1.05
CA LEU A 103 2.44 0.63 0.65
C LEU A 103 2.13 1.47 1.88
N TYR A 104 2.66 2.69 1.85
CA TYR A 104 2.46 3.71 2.86
C TYR A 104 1.98 4.97 2.15
N THR A 105 0.89 5.58 2.60
CA THR A 105 0.36 6.80 2.00
C THR A 105 0.09 7.84 3.08
N ALA A 106 0.25 9.10 2.71
CA ALA A 106 -0.19 10.22 3.51
C ALA A 106 -0.71 11.35 2.64
N TRP A 107 -1.68 12.11 3.15
CA TRP A 107 -2.16 13.30 2.47
C TRP A 107 -2.73 14.32 3.44
N VAL A 108 -2.69 15.58 3.02
CA VAL A 108 -3.34 16.72 3.67
C VAL A 108 -4.34 17.29 2.68
N THR A 109 -5.52 17.67 3.18
CA THR A 109 -6.51 18.42 2.40
C THR A 109 -6.75 19.76 3.07
N PRO A 110 -7.18 20.80 2.33
CA PRO A 110 -7.43 22.12 2.92
C PRO A 110 -8.47 22.16 4.04
N ARG A 111 -9.27 21.09 4.19
CA ARG A 111 -10.31 20.98 5.21
C ARG A 111 -9.82 20.38 6.53
N ASN A 112 -8.67 19.71 6.52
CA ASN A 112 -8.23 18.92 7.65
C ASN A 112 -6.91 19.49 8.20
N GLU A 113 -6.90 19.85 9.48
CA GLU A 113 -5.68 20.22 10.23
C GLU A 113 -4.87 18.99 10.67
N THR A 114 -5.02 17.88 9.93
CA THR A 114 -4.37 16.60 10.24
C THR A 114 -3.85 15.94 8.98
N ILE A 115 -2.72 15.26 9.12
CA ILE A 115 -2.15 14.43 8.07
C ILE A 115 -2.83 13.07 8.13
N GLN A 116 -3.59 12.72 7.10
CA GLN A 116 -4.16 11.39 6.99
C GLN A 116 -3.05 10.40 6.63
N TYR A 117 -3.06 9.21 7.24
CA TYR A 117 -2.09 8.17 6.94
C TYR A 117 -2.75 6.80 6.82
N ARG A 118 -2.44 6.09 5.73
CA ARG A 118 -2.90 4.71 5.49
C ARG A 118 -1.73 3.82 5.13
N THR A 119 -1.79 2.57 5.56
CA THR A 119 -0.81 1.56 5.15
C THR A 119 -1.42 0.16 5.18
N ASN A 120 -0.92 -0.71 4.30
CA ASN A 120 -1.26 -2.14 4.29
C ASN A 120 -0.31 -2.99 5.14
N VAL A 121 0.65 -2.37 5.85
CA VAL A 121 1.65 -3.07 6.65
C VAL A 121 1.17 -3.21 8.09
N ALA A 122 0.69 -4.41 8.43
CA ALA A 122 0.04 -4.72 9.71
C ALA A 122 0.92 -4.44 10.95
N SER A 123 2.23 -4.66 10.84
CA SER A 123 3.20 -4.46 11.94
C SER A 123 3.76 -3.04 12.02
N SER A 124 3.30 -2.11 11.17
CA SER A 124 3.80 -0.74 11.19
C SER A 124 3.17 -0.01 12.37
N GLU A 125 3.86 0.08 13.51
CA GLU A 125 3.46 0.95 14.63
C GLU A 125 3.94 2.40 14.43
N ALA A 126 5.14 2.56 13.86
CA ALA A 126 5.67 3.87 13.47
C ALA A 126 5.10 4.36 12.12
N ILE A 127 5.22 5.66 11.87
CA ILE A 127 5.06 6.28 10.55
C ILE A 127 6.34 6.00 9.76
N GLN A 128 6.21 5.66 8.47
CA GLN A 128 7.36 5.42 7.60
C GLN A 128 8.23 6.69 7.47
N ASN A 129 9.56 6.54 7.51
CA ASN A 129 10.49 7.67 7.68
C ASN A 129 10.42 8.74 6.58
N ASN A 130 10.30 8.35 5.31
CA ASN A 130 10.19 9.29 4.20
C ASN A 130 8.86 10.07 4.26
N ILE A 131 7.76 9.40 4.63
CA ILE A 131 6.48 10.06 4.90
C ILE A 131 6.60 11.03 6.09
N LYS A 132 7.33 10.65 7.14
CA LYS A 132 7.59 11.53 8.29
C LYS A 132 8.40 12.77 7.90
N ASN A 133 9.42 12.60 7.06
CA ASN A 133 10.24 13.70 6.56
C ASN A 133 9.40 14.63 5.65
N TRP A 134 8.63 14.08 4.72
CA TRP A 134 7.67 14.82 3.92
C TRP A 134 6.70 15.63 4.78
N ALA A 135 6.17 15.01 5.83
CA ALA A 135 5.22 15.65 6.73
C ALA A 135 5.79 16.81 7.55
N SER A 136 7.13 16.88 7.71
CA SER A 136 7.77 17.90 8.56
C SER A 136 7.52 19.35 8.09
N ARG A 137 7.09 19.54 6.84
CA ARG A 137 6.73 20.86 6.29
C ARG A 137 5.34 21.35 6.69
N PHE A 138 4.46 20.47 7.17
CA PHE A 138 3.13 20.85 7.65
C PHE A 138 3.24 21.07 9.16
N GLU A 139 3.66 22.29 9.52
CA GLU A 139 3.81 22.70 10.92
C GLU A 139 2.53 22.40 11.72
N ASP A 140 2.71 21.94 12.96
CA ASP A 140 1.65 21.68 13.95
C ASP A 140 0.58 20.63 13.58
N MET A 141 0.72 19.92 12.45
CA MET A 141 -0.22 18.85 12.08
C MET A 141 0.15 17.51 12.71
N SER A 142 -0.87 16.80 13.18
CA SER A 142 -0.74 15.43 13.71
C SER A 142 -1.21 14.38 12.70
N PHE A 143 -0.69 13.16 12.83
CA PHE A 143 -1.08 12.03 11.98
C PHE A 143 -2.36 11.35 12.48
N VAL A 144 -3.34 11.17 11.58
CA VAL A 144 -4.48 10.27 11.78
C VAL A 144 -4.21 8.96 11.03
N LYS A 145 -3.76 7.97 11.77
CA LYS A 145 -3.32 6.67 11.25
C LYS A 145 -4.45 5.65 11.20
N LYS A 146 -4.54 4.93 10.08
CA LYS A 146 -5.38 3.74 9.93
C LYS A 146 -4.62 2.67 9.15
N ILE A 147 -4.65 1.44 9.66
CA ILE A 147 -4.03 0.28 9.02
C ILE A 147 -5.14 -0.47 8.29
N GLU A 148 -4.96 -0.69 6.99
CA GLU A 148 -5.93 -1.33 6.10
C GLU A 148 -5.29 -2.62 5.59
N ILE A 149 -5.49 -3.69 6.34
CA ILE A 149 -4.98 -5.03 6.00
C ILE A 149 -6.00 -5.68 5.08
N LYS A 150 -5.57 -6.23 3.94
CA LYS A 150 -6.45 -7.04 3.08
C LYS A 150 -7.11 -8.11 3.98
N PRO A 151 -8.46 -8.17 4.08
CA PRO A 151 -9.08 -9.29 4.77
C PRO A 151 -8.68 -10.57 4.01
N PRO A 152 -8.32 -11.66 4.70
CA PRO A 152 -8.13 -12.94 4.03
C PRO A 152 -9.39 -13.23 3.18
N PRO A 153 -9.25 -13.78 1.96
CA PRO A 153 -10.39 -14.05 1.11
C PRO A 153 -11.45 -14.82 1.91
N SER A 154 -12.72 -14.40 1.81
CA SER A 154 -13.84 -14.83 2.67
C SER A 154 -14.05 -16.34 2.79
N ASN A 155 -13.38 -17.14 1.96
CA ASN A 155 -13.38 -18.60 2.01
C ASN A 155 -12.63 -19.18 3.22
N THR A 156 -11.79 -18.40 3.93
CA THR A 156 -11.08 -18.91 5.12
C THR A 156 -12.03 -19.19 6.30
N PHE A 157 -13.13 -18.44 6.42
CA PHE A 157 -14.11 -18.64 7.51
C PHE A 157 -15.01 -19.86 7.31
N HIS A 158 -15.24 -20.28 6.06
CA HIS A 158 -16.00 -21.50 5.79
C HIS A 158 -15.19 -22.77 6.12
N ILE A 159 -13.87 -22.75 5.91
CA ILE A 159 -13.00 -23.90 6.21
C ILE A 159 -12.87 -24.09 7.73
N LEU A 160 -12.71 -23.02 8.52
CA LEU A 160 -12.52 -23.13 9.97
C LEU A 160 -13.78 -23.60 10.72
N LYS A 161 -14.98 -23.28 10.22
CA LYS A 161 -16.25 -23.74 10.82
C LYS A 161 -16.52 -25.23 10.58
N GLN A 162 -15.90 -25.82 9.56
CA GLN A 162 -16.09 -27.23 9.20
C GLN A 162 -15.08 -28.15 9.90
N ILE A 163 -13.98 -27.59 10.42
CA ILE A 163 -12.95 -28.34 11.15
C ILE A 163 -13.24 -28.38 12.66
N SER A 164 -14.08 -27.47 13.19
CA SER A 164 -14.45 -27.42 14.61
C SER A 164 -15.66 -28.30 15.00
N THR A 165 -16.11 -29.21 14.13
CA THR A 165 -17.23 -30.14 14.40
C THR A 165 -16.79 -31.61 14.32
N TRP A 166 -15.68 -31.94 14.98
CA TRP A 166 -15.28 -33.31 15.33
C TRP A 166 -14.70 -33.34 16.74
#